data_AF-A0A927TTC6-F1
#
_entry.id   AF-A0A927TTC6-F1
#
_cell.length_a   1.000
_cell.length_b   1.000
_cell.length_c   1.000
_cell.angle_alpha   90.00
_cell.angle_beta   90.00
_cell.angle_gamma   90.00
#
_symmetry.space_group_name_H-M   'P 1'
#
loop_
_entity.id
_entity.type
_entity.pdbx_description
1 polymer ?
#
loop_
_entity_poly.entity_id
_entity_poly.type
_entity_poly.pdbx_seq_one_letter_code
_entity_poly.pdbx_strand_id
1 'polypeptide(L)'
;MNVIKESYTIGISYPDGETLEKAFYGISRRIKRGLFKSIEGSPINAGVNAAYQIIKAGGYKNLLIKEKENVARLNVAGIISGRGIRLMPLKDRV
;
A
#
# COMPACT_ATOMS: atom_id res chain seq x y z
N MET A 1 0.81 -13.99 -25.99
CA MET A 1 0.31 -13.13 -24.90
C MET A 1 0.52 -13.88 -23.60
N ASN A 2 1.42 -13.41 -22.73
CA ASN A 2 1.79 -14.14 -21.51
C ASN A 2 0.87 -13.66 -20.37
N VAL A 3 -0.06 -14.52 -19.94
CA VAL A 3 -0.98 -14.20 -18.83
C VAL A 3 -0.28 -14.61 -17.54
N ILE A 4 0.00 -13.62 -16.68
CA ILE A 4 0.65 -13.86 -15.39
C ILE A 4 -0.40 -14.37 -14.40
N LYS A 5 -0.08 -15.46 -13.69
CA LYS A 5 -0.98 -16.06 -12.70
C LYS A 5 -0.93 -15.26 -11.40
N GLU A 6 -1.97 -14.46 -11.16
CA GLU A 6 -2.07 -13.57 -9.99
C GLU A 6 -2.61 -14.27 -8.72
N SER A 7 -2.72 -15.60 -8.72
CA SER A 7 -3.55 -16.37 -7.77
C SER A 7 -3.21 -16.23 -6.28
N TYR A 8 -2.18 -15.47 -5.90
CA TYR A 8 -1.75 -15.30 -4.51
C TYR A 8 -1.35 -13.85 -4.16
N THR A 9 -1.46 -12.90 -5.08
CA THR A 9 -0.98 -11.50 -4.90
C THR A 9 -1.64 -10.76 -3.74
N ILE A 10 -2.86 -11.16 -3.36
CA ILE A 10 -3.64 -10.55 -2.28
C ILE A 10 -3.27 -11.05 -0.88
N GLY A 11 -2.62 -12.22 -0.80
CA GLY A 11 -2.39 -12.95 0.44
C GLY A 11 -0.93 -13.08 0.81
N ILE A 12 -0.02 -12.54 0.00
CA ILE A 12 1.43 -12.62 0.16
C ILE A 12 1.96 -11.24 0.54
N SER A 13 2.82 -11.19 1.54
CA SER A 13 3.42 -9.98 2.04
C SER A 13 4.58 -9.56 1.16
N TYR A 14 4.49 -8.35 0.63
CA TYR A 14 5.51 -7.76 -0.22
C TYR A 14 6.86 -7.48 0.49
N PRO A 15 6.89 -6.83 1.68
CA PRO A 15 8.17 -6.48 2.31
C PRO A 15 8.93 -7.67 2.89
N ASP A 16 8.24 -8.78 3.17
CA ASP A 16 8.83 -9.93 3.86
C ASP A 16 9.61 -10.88 2.93
N GLY A 17 9.89 -10.47 1.70
CA GLY A 17 10.66 -11.26 0.73
C GLY A 17 9.93 -12.49 0.18
N GLU A 18 8.67 -12.73 0.54
CA GLU A 18 7.90 -13.90 0.15
C GLU A 18 7.80 -14.06 -1.39
N THR A 19 7.91 -15.31 -1.85
CA THR A 19 7.69 -15.67 -3.26
C THR A 19 6.21 -15.91 -3.52
N LEU A 20 5.77 -15.81 -4.79
CA LEU A 20 4.36 -15.99 -5.20
C LEU A 20 3.95 -17.47 -5.21
N GLU A 21 4.17 -18.15 -4.09
CA GLU A 21 3.92 -19.58 -3.92
C GLU A 21 2.79 -19.79 -2.92
N LYS A 22 2.06 -20.89 -3.09
CA LYS A 22 0.94 -21.26 -2.21
C LYS A 22 1.37 -21.40 -0.74
N ALA A 23 2.64 -21.74 -0.49
CA ALA A 23 3.22 -21.86 0.85
C ALA A 23 3.17 -20.54 1.64
N PHE A 24 3.34 -19.41 0.95
CA PHE A 24 3.30 -18.07 1.57
C PHE A 24 1.89 -17.46 1.54
N TYR A 25 0.90 -18.13 0.97
CA TYR A 25 -0.42 -17.53 0.85
C TYR A 25 -1.18 -17.56 2.18
N GLY A 26 -1.46 -16.37 2.73
CA GLY A 26 -2.24 -16.18 3.95
C GLY A 26 -3.31 -15.10 3.79
N ILE A 27 -4.52 -15.48 3.36
CA ILE A 27 -5.64 -14.52 3.19
C ILE A 27 -6.07 -13.88 4.52
N SER A 28 -5.88 -14.57 5.65
CA SER A 28 -6.16 -14.07 7.00
C SER A 28 -5.35 -12.81 7.35
N ARG A 29 -4.23 -12.58 6.65
CA ARG A 29 -3.42 -11.37 6.79
C ARG A 29 -4.10 -10.12 6.22
N ARG A 30 -5.08 -10.29 5.34
CA ARG A 30 -5.93 -9.20 4.86
C ARG A 30 -7.08 -8.99 5.85
N ILE A 31 -6.81 -8.22 6.90
CA ILE A 31 -7.73 -8.04 8.04
C ILE A 31 -9.01 -7.31 7.60
N LYS A 32 -8.89 -6.22 6.84
CA LYS A 32 -10.04 -5.46 6.31
C LYS A 32 -9.67 -4.68 5.06
N ARG A 33 -10.65 -4.03 4.41
CA ARG A 33 -10.38 -3.15 3.26
C ARG A 33 -9.36 -2.07 3.64
N GLY A 34 -8.27 -2.00 2.89
CA GLY A 34 -7.18 -1.06 3.14
C GLY A 34 -6.17 -1.47 4.21
N LEU A 35 -6.32 -2.63 4.86
CA LEU A 35 -5.39 -3.11 5.90
C LEU A 35 -4.96 -4.55 5.65
N PHE A 36 -3.65 -4.74 5.53
CA PHE A 36 -2.95 -6.01 5.47
C PHE A 36 -1.91 -6.06 6.60
N LYS A 37 -1.68 -7.22 7.20
CA LYS A 37 -0.67 -7.42 8.24
C LYS A 37 0.46 -8.28 7.69
N SER A 38 1.68 -7.77 7.70
CA SER A 38 2.88 -8.53 7.28
C SER A 38 3.14 -9.71 8.22
N ILE A 39 4.04 -10.62 7.84
CA ILE A 39 4.47 -11.73 8.69
C ILE A 39 5.17 -11.21 9.96
N GLU A 40 5.94 -10.15 9.84
CA GLU A 40 6.56 -9.44 10.96
C GLU A 40 5.53 -8.67 11.82
N GLY A 41 4.27 -8.63 11.37
CA GLY A 41 3.17 -8.01 12.09
C GLY A 41 2.95 -6.53 11.77
N SER A 42 3.70 -5.98 10.81
CA SER A 42 3.59 -4.57 10.40
C SER A 42 2.29 -4.32 9.62
N PRO A 43 1.53 -3.25 9.95
CA PRO A 43 0.34 -2.88 9.21
C PRO A 43 0.72 -2.20 7.88
N ILE A 44 0.19 -2.71 6.77
CA ILE A 44 0.43 -2.24 5.41
C ILE A 44 -0.91 -1.96 4.74
N ASN A 45 -0.94 -1.01 3.80
CA ASN A 45 -2.12 -0.84 2.96
C ASN A 45 -2.30 -2.06 2.03
N ALA A 46 -3.47 -2.71 2.10
CA ALA A 46 -3.74 -3.94 1.34
C ALA A 46 -3.66 -3.74 -0.20
N GLY A 47 -4.03 -2.56 -0.71
CA GLY A 47 -3.94 -2.25 -2.14
C GLY A 47 -2.49 -2.02 -2.58
N VAL A 48 -1.71 -1.32 -1.76
CA VAL A 48 -0.26 -1.13 -1.99
C VAL A 48 0.46 -2.46 -2.00
N ASN A 49 0.16 -3.34 -1.03
CA ASN A 49 0.73 -4.69 -0.98
C ASN A 49 0.44 -5.48 -2.27
N ALA A 50 -0.83 -5.52 -2.70
CA ALA A 50 -1.21 -6.23 -3.92
C ALA A 50 -0.53 -5.64 -5.17
N ALA A 51 -0.43 -4.31 -5.27
CA ALA A 51 0.22 -3.65 -6.40
C ALA A 51 1.70 -4.02 -6.52
N TYR A 52 2.45 -3.98 -5.42
CA TYR A 52 3.85 -4.39 -5.43
C TYR A 52 4.04 -5.85 -5.85
N GLN A 53 3.16 -6.75 -5.38
CA GLN A 53 3.22 -8.16 -5.74
C GLN A 53 2.90 -8.42 -7.21
N ILE A 54 1.98 -7.65 -7.82
CA ILE A 54 1.71 -7.71 -9.27
C ILE A 54 2.95 -7.25 -10.05
N ILE A 55 3.57 -6.14 -9.65
CA ILE A 55 4.77 -5.63 -10.32
C ILE A 55 5.92 -6.64 -10.21
N LYS A 56 6.11 -7.26 -9.05
CA LYS A 56 7.07 -8.36 -8.84
C LYS A 56 6.76 -9.57 -9.73
N ALA A 57 5.49 -9.95 -9.85
CA ALA A 57 5.05 -11.02 -10.76
C ALA A 57 5.37 -10.72 -12.23
N GLY A 58 5.32 -9.44 -12.62
CA GLY A 58 5.70 -8.94 -13.93
C GLY A 58 7.19 -8.98 -14.27
N GLY A 59 8.05 -9.43 -13.34
CA GLY A 59 9.49 -9.60 -13.56
C GLY A 59 10.36 -8.46 -13.01
N TYR A 60 9.77 -7.45 -12.37
CA TYR A 60 10.50 -6.36 -11.74
C TYR A 60 10.95 -6.75 -10.33
N LYS A 61 12.22 -7.12 -10.18
CA LYS A 61 12.77 -7.64 -8.91
C LYS A 61 13.39 -6.58 -8.00
N ASN A 62 13.83 -5.46 -8.56
CA ASN A 62 14.53 -4.40 -7.81
C ASN A 62 13.62 -3.20 -7.54
N LEU A 63 12.43 -3.45 -6.99
CA LEU A 63 11.53 -2.38 -6.56
C LEU A 63 12.03 -1.83 -5.21
N LEU A 64 12.27 -0.52 -5.17
CA LEU A 64 12.59 0.15 -3.91
C LEU A 64 11.36 0.16 -3.01
N ILE A 65 11.44 -0.57 -1.90
CA ILE A 65 10.43 -0.54 -0.85
C ILE A 65 10.57 0.79 -0.13
N LYS A 66 9.56 1.64 -0.28
CA LYS A 66 9.46 2.86 0.52
C LYS A 66 8.89 2.55 1.88
N GLU A 67 9.77 2.34 2.85
CA GLU A 67 9.41 2.12 4.24
C GLU A 67 9.41 3.44 5.02
N LYS A 68 8.53 3.55 6.01
CA LYS A 68 8.50 4.67 6.97
C LYS A 68 8.31 6.06 6.34
N GLU A 69 7.77 6.12 5.13
CA GLU A 69 7.39 7.38 4.49
C GLU A 69 6.35 8.13 5.35
N ASN A 70 6.47 9.45 5.40
CA ASN A 70 5.47 10.30 6.03
C ASN A 70 4.20 10.33 5.17
N VAL A 71 3.24 9.47 5.48
CA VAL A 71 1.94 9.44 4.80
C VAL A 71 1.01 10.48 5.43
N ALA A 72 0.84 11.61 4.75
CA ALA A 72 -0.16 12.60 5.12
C ALA A 72 -1.56 12.09 4.76
N ARG A 73 -2.46 12.02 5.74
CA ARG A 73 -3.89 11.80 5.48
C ARG A 73 -4.53 13.15 5.15
N LEU A 74 -4.90 13.34 3.90
CA LEU A 74 -5.68 14.49 3.46
C LEU A 74 -7.16 14.15 3.57
N ASN A 75 -7.89 14.85 4.42
CA ASN A 75 -9.35 14.80 4.41
C ASN A 75 -9.85 15.65 3.24
N VAL A 76 -10.16 15.02 2.11
CA VAL A 76 -10.69 15.70 0.91
C VAL A 76 -12.18 16.04 1.06
N ALA A 77 -12.82 15.62 2.15
CA ALA A 77 -14.19 15.98 2.48
C ALA A 77 -14.23 17.33 3.21
N GLY A 78 -14.12 18.41 2.43
CA GLY A 78 -14.29 19.76 2.93
C GLY A 78 -14.09 20.74 1.78
N ILE A 79 -15.12 20.88 0.94
CA ILE A 79 -15.52 22.04 0.11
C ILE A 79 -16.48 21.50 -0.96
N ILE A 80 -17.73 21.24 -0.58
CA ILE A 80 -18.90 21.50 -1.44
C ILE A 80 -19.93 22.25 -0.58
N SER A 81 -19.50 23.31 0.09
CA SER A 81 -20.40 24.40 0.49
C SER A 81 -19.57 25.68 0.49
N GLY A 82 -19.98 26.61 -0.35
CA GLY A 82 -19.16 27.74 -0.77
C GLY A 82 -18.71 28.62 0.39
N ARG A 83 -17.40 28.89 0.45
CA ARG A 83 -16.78 30.16 0.84
C ARG A 83 -15.28 30.05 0.60
N GLY A 84 -14.70 31.15 0.10
CA GLY A 84 -13.37 31.21 -0.50
C GLY A 84 -12.24 30.61 0.32
N ILE A 85 -11.32 29.98 -0.39
CA ILE A 85 -10.04 29.51 0.14
C ILE A 85 -9.24 30.75 0.57
N ARG A 86 -9.20 31.05 1.87
CA ARG A 86 -8.22 31.96 2.45
C ARG A 86 -7.03 31.13 2.90
N LEU A 87 -6.00 31.07 2.07
CA LEU A 87 -4.69 30.55 2.47
C LEU A 87 -4.14 31.47 3.57
N MET A 88 -3.95 30.96 4.79
CA MET A 88 -3.11 31.63 5.79
C MET A 88 -1.64 31.37 5.44
N PRO A 89 -0.76 32.39 5.48
CA PRO A 89 0.64 32.20 5.19
C PRO A 89 1.33 31.43 6.31
N LEU A 90 2.20 30.49 5.94
CA LEU A 90 3.16 29.89 6.86
C LEU A 90 4.16 30.96 7.31
N LYS A 91 3.91 31.56 8.46
CA LYS A 91 4.94 32.17 9.29
C LYS A 91 4.50 32.00 10.73
N ASP A 92 5.20 31.10 11.41
CA ASP A 92 5.64 31.19 12.82
C ASP A 92 6.44 29.93 13.16
N ARG A 93 7.55 29.76 12.44
CA ARG A 93 8.71 29.02 12.93
C ARG A 93 9.87 30.00 13.00
N VAL A 94 9.98 30.70 14.13
CA VAL A 94 11.24 31.12 14.74
C VAL A 94 11.05 31.05 16.25
#